data_AF-A0A455VXU6-F1
#
_entry.id   AF-A0A455VXU6-F1
#
_cell.length_a   1.000
_cell.length_b   1.000
_cell.length_c   1.000
_cell.angle_alpha   90.00
_cell.angle_beta   90.00
_cell.angle_gamma   90.00
#
_symmetry.space_group_name_H-M   'P 1'
#
loop_
_entity.id
_entity.type
_entity.pdbx_description
1 polymer ?
#
loop_
_entity_poly.entity_id
_entity_poly.type
_entity_poly.pdbx_seq_one_letter_code
_entity_poly.pdbx_strand_id
1 'polypeptide(L)'
;MKRNRVNVLTVVNSASNITTETIDGKPHIVVRGITPVVDDIVMNRKLYPAAEIEKAYNTLERNPMPLGHPKVDGKHVSARDIRAVNEYHVGAWLQNVSHKEGKVTGDMYVNRQYAESSDKG
;
A
#
# COMPACT_ATOMS: atom_id res chain seq x y z
N MET A 1 -21.08 18.68 38.68
CA MET A 1 -20.21 18.72 37.48
C MET A 1 -21.07 18.92 36.24
N LYS A 2 -20.71 19.88 35.37
CA LYS A 2 -21.43 20.15 34.11
C LYS A 2 -20.94 19.16 33.04
N ARG A 3 -21.83 18.39 32.42
CA ARG A 3 -21.47 17.48 31.32
C ARG A 3 -21.41 18.27 30.01
N ASN A 4 -20.24 18.36 29.40
CA ASN A 4 -20.09 18.83 28.03
C ASN A 4 -20.50 17.69 27.09
N ARG A 5 -21.47 17.95 26.22
CA ARG A 5 -21.81 17.05 25.11
C ARG A 5 -21.15 17.60 23.87
N VAL A 6 -20.33 16.79 23.22
CA VAL A 6 -19.66 17.13 21.96
C VAL A 6 -20.25 16.23 20.89
N ASN A 7 -20.82 16.83 19.85
CA ASN A 7 -21.20 16.12 18.64
C ASN A 7 -20.03 16.20 17.66
N VAL A 8 -19.40 15.07 17.35
CA VAL A 8 -18.33 14.98 16.37
C VAL A 8 -18.94 14.51 15.06
N LEU A 9 -18.91 15.38 14.04
CA LEU A 9 -19.21 15.00 12.66
C LEU A 9 -17.89 14.75 11.94
N THR A 10 -17.69 13.52 11.46
CA THR A 10 -16.55 13.20 10.58
C THR A 10 -17.09 13.09 9.16
N VAL A 11 -16.61 13.94 8.25
CA VAL A 11 -16.90 13.88 6.82
C VAL A 11 -15.70 13.30 6.10
N VAL A 12 -15.91 12.24 5.31
CA VAL A 12 -14.88 11.72 4.40
C VAL A 12 -14.95 12.55 3.12
N ASN A 13 -13.82 13.06 2.66
CA ASN A 13 -13.75 13.78 1.39
C ASN A 13 -14.24 12.85 0.26
N SER A 14 -15.38 13.18 -0.35
CA SER A 14 -16.04 12.37 -1.39
C SER A 14 -15.37 12.47 -2.76
N ALA A 15 -14.40 13.37 -2.95
CA ALA A 15 -13.40 13.28 -4.01
C ALA A 15 -12.42 12.16 -3.65
N SER A 16 -12.94 10.94 -3.60
CA SER A 16 -12.22 9.77 -3.16
C SER A 16 -11.05 9.51 -4.11
N ASN A 17 -9.83 9.46 -3.58
CA ASN A 17 -8.68 8.89 -4.29
C ASN A 17 -8.87 7.38 -4.56
N ILE A 18 -10.00 6.79 -4.14
CA ILE A 18 -10.37 5.41 -4.37
C ILE A 18 -11.39 5.34 -5.51
N THR A 19 -11.01 4.68 -6.59
CA THR A 19 -11.86 4.39 -7.75
C THR A 19 -12.06 2.88 -7.91
N THR A 20 -13.06 2.48 -8.71
CA THR A 20 -13.16 1.12 -9.24
C THR A 20 -12.93 1.16 -10.74
N GLU A 21 -11.97 0.36 -11.22
CA GLU A 21 -11.55 0.31 -12.61
C GLU A 21 -11.61 -1.12 -13.14
N THR A 22 -11.86 -1.28 -14.43
CA THR A 22 -11.86 -2.60 -15.07
C THR A 22 -10.50 -2.83 -15.73
N ILE A 23 -9.76 -3.83 -15.25
CA ILE A 23 -8.45 -4.23 -15.78
C ILE A 23 -8.52 -5.73 -16.07
N ASP A 24 -8.13 -6.14 -17.27
CA ASP A 24 -8.21 -7.54 -17.73
C ASP A 24 -9.59 -8.18 -17.53
N GLY A 25 -10.64 -7.38 -17.74
CA GLY A 25 -12.04 -7.80 -17.58
C GLY A 25 -12.51 -7.96 -16.13
N LYS A 26 -11.70 -7.57 -15.13
CA LYS A 26 -12.02 -7.71 -13.71
C LYS A 26 -12.06 -6.36 -12.98
N PRO A 27 -12.96 -6.19 -11.99
CA PRO A 27 -12.99 -4.99 -11.17
C PRO A 27 -11.75 -4.91 -10.27
N HIS A 28 -11.13 -3.74 -10.23
CA HIS A 28 -10.00 -3.40 -9.38
C HIS A 28 -10.35 -2.17 -8.56
N ILE A 29 -10.06 -2.21 -7.27
CA ILE A 29 -10.05 -1.02 -6.43
C ILE A 29 -8.71 -0.34 -6.64
N VAL A 30 -8.72 0.94 -6.98
CA VAL A 30 -7.50 1.72 -7.21
C VAL A 30 -7.45 2.84 -6.19
N VAL A 31 -6.45 2.81 -5.31
CA VAL A 31 -6.19 3.85 -4.30
C VAL A 31 -5.03 4.70 -4.78
N ARG A 32 -5.33 5.94 -5.18
CA ARG A 32 -4.38 6.83 -5.84
C ARG A 32 -3.52 7.61 -4.86
N GLY A 33 -2.27 7.84 -5.26
CA GLY A 33 -1.35 8.74 -4.57
C GLY A 33 -0.95 8.28 -3.15
N ILE A 34 -0.87 6.97 -2.91
CA ILE A 34 -0.32 6.45 -1.67
C ILE A 34 1.18 6.76 -1.58
N THR A 35 1.70 6.91 -0.36
CA THR A 35 3.11 7.26 -0.12
C THR A 35 3.82 6.11 0.61
N PRO A 36 4.50 5.19 -0.11
CA PRO A 36 5.22 4.08 0.51
C PRO A 36 6.47 4.51 1.31
N VAL A 37 7.17 5.57 0.87
CA VAL A 37 8.42 6.03 1.50
C VAL A 37 8.58 7.53 1.29
N VAL A 38 9.21 8.19 2.27
CA VAL A 38 9.62 9.60 2.20
C VAL A 38 11.12 9.70 2.42
N ASP A 39 11.72 10.78 1.93
CA ASP A 39 13.16 11.01 1.99
C ASP A 39 13.66 11.09 3.44
N ASP A 40 14.88 10.59 3.64
CA ASP A 40 15.59 10.57 4.92
C ASP A 40 14.80 9.91 6.07
N ILE A 41 13.84 9.04 5.74
CA ILE A 41 13.07 8.32 6.74
C ILE A 41 13.95 7.30 7.47
N VAL A 42 13.74 7.17 8.77
CA VAL A 42 14.28 6.08 9.56
C VAL A 42 13.20 5.01 9.71
N MET A 43 13.44 3.82 9.15
CA MET A 43 12.57 2.65 9.28
C MET A 43 13.37 1.47 9.82
N ASN A 44 12.82 0.72 10.77
CA ASN A 44 13.49 -0.46 11.36
C ASN A 44 14.93 -0.18 11.84
N ARG A 45 15.16 0.99 12.48
CA ARG A 45 16.48 1.46 12.96
C ARG A 45 17.52 1.71 11.85
N LYS A 46 17.10 1.81 10.58
CA LYS A 46 17.96 2.13 9.44
C LYS A 46 17.49 3.44 8.80
N LEU A 47 18.44 4.32 8.52
CA LEU A 47 18.21 5.52 7.71
C LEU A 47 18.14 5.12 6.23
N TYR A 48 17.16 5.66 5.52
CA TYR A 48 17.02 5.57 4.08
C TYR A 48 17.28 6.96 3.48
N PRO A 49 18.52 7.24 3.03
CA PRO A 49 18.87 8.58 2.54
C PRO A 49 18.09 8.93 1.27
N ALA A 50 17.72 10.21 1.13
CA ALA A 50 17.06 10.75 -0.07
C ALA A 50 17.73 10.32 -1.38
N ALA A 51 19.07 10.44 -1.44
CA ALA A 51 19.86 10.10 -2.63
C ALA A 51 19.81 8.59 -3.01
N GLU A 52 19.61 7.71 -2.03
CA GLU A 52 19.45 6.28 -2.29
C GLU A 52 18.02 5.94 -2.69
N ILE A 53 17.03 6.64 -2.12
CA ILE A 53 15.62 6.53 -2.52
C ILE A 53 15.45 7.00 -3.97
N GLU A 54 16.01 8.15 -4.33
CA GLU A 54 15.92 8.71 -5.69
C GLU A 54 16.47 7.76 -6.77
N LYS A 55 17.55 7.03 -6.47
CA LYS A 55 18.12 6.02 -7.39
C LYS A 55 17.24 4.78 -7.51
N ALA A 56 16.53 4.41 -6.44
CA ALA A 56 15.90 3.10 -6.32
C ALA A 56 14.36 3.12 -6.37
N TYR A 57 13.68 4.27 -6.30
CA TYR A 57 12.23 4.31 -6.17
C TYR A 57 11.49 3.56 -7.28
N ASN A 58 12.01 3.60 -8.50
CA ASN A 58 11.44 2.89 -9.66
C ASN A 58 11.38 1.37 -9.47
N THR A 59 12.18 0.81 -8.57
CA THR A 59 12.11 -0.63 -8.22
C THR A 59 10.82 -0.99 -7.48
N LEU A 60 10.05 0.00 -7.02
CA LEU A 60 8.72 -0.18 -6.42
C LEU A 60 7.61 -0.38 -7.47
N GLU A 61 7.87 -0.09 -8.75
CA GLU A 61 6.92 -0.28 -9.83
C GLU A 61 6.54 -1.76 -9.96
N ARG A 62 5.24 -2.06 -10.01
CA ARG A 62 4.66 -3.41 -10.03
C ARG A 62 5.10 -4.31 -8.87
N ASN A 63 5.54 -3.74 -7.74
CA ASN A 63 5.83 -4.55 -6.56
C ASN A 63 4.53 -5.05 -5.91
N PRO A 64 4.48 -6.32 -5.46
CA PRO A 64 3.36 -6.85 -4.69
C PRO A 64 3.12 -6.06 -3.42
N MET A 65 1.86 -5.85 -3.08
CA MET A 65 1.41 -5.24 -1.83
C MET A 65 0.68 -6.30 -0.97
N PRO A 66 1.41 -7.15 -0.24
CA PRO A 66 0.80 -8.20 0.58
C PRO A 66 -0.03 -7.63 1.74
N LEU A 67 -0.95 -8.43 2.27
CA LEU A 67 -1.69 -8.14 3.49
C LEU A 67 -0.77 -8.22 4.73
N GLY A 68 -0.11 -7.10 5.04
CA GLY A 68 0.90 -7.04 6.09
C GLY A 68 2.28 -7.53 5.62
N HIS A 69 3.26 -7.51 6.52
CA HIS A 69 4.64 -7.89 6.19
C HIS A 69 4.86 -9.41 6.35
N PRO A 70 5.15 -10.14 5.25
CA PRO A 70 5.24 -11.59 5.29
C PRO A 70 6.33 -12.09 6.23
N LYS A 71 5.97 -13.11 7.02
CA LYS A 71 6.91 -13.84 7.86
C LYS A 71 6.77 -15.32 7.65
N VAL A 72 7.91 -15.99 7.61
CA VAL A 72 8.02 -17.44 7.52
C VAL A 72 8.92 -17.89 8.65
N ASP A 73 8.41 -18.78 9.50
CA ASP A 73 9.13 -19.30 10.67
C ASP A 73 9.66 -18.16 11.57
N GLY A 74 8.85 -17.11 11.72
CA GLY A 74 9.15 -15.91 12.52
C GLY A 74 10.08 -14.88 11.85
N LYS A 75 10.63 -15.16 10.67
CA LYS A 75 11.56 -14.28 9.95
C LYS A 75 10.87 -13.55 8.80
N HIS A 76 11.22 -12.28 8.58
CA HIS A 76 10.73 -11.53 7.43
C HIS A 76 11.24 -12.15 6.13
N VAL A 77 10.33 -12.34 5.18
CA VAL A 77 10.64 -12.84 3.84
C VAL A 77 10.08 -11.92 2.75
N SER A 78 10.56 -12.11 1.53
CA SER A 78 10.02 -11.41 0.36
C SER A 78 8.53 -11.75 0.18
N ALA A 79 7.73 -10.77 -0.23
CA ALA A 79 6.35 -11.01 -0.66
C ALA A 79 6.23 -11.93 -1.89
N ARG A 80 7.35 -12.18 -2.59
CA ARG A 80 7.46 -13.10 -3.72
C ARG A 80 7.88 -14.52 -3.31
N ASP A 81 8.19 -14.77 -2.03
CA ASP A 81 8.43 -16.12 -1.54
C ASP A 81 7.15 -16.96 -1.68
N ILE A 82 7.26 -18.22 -2.11
CA ILE A 82 6.08 -19.06 -2.39
C ILE A 82 5.21 -19.26 -1.14
N ARG A 83 5.83 -19.43 0.05
CA ARG A 83 5.09 -19.55 1.30
C ARG A 83 4.42 -18.23 1.67
N ALA A 84 5.06 -17.10 1.37
CA ALA A 84 4.46 -15.79 1.57
C ALA A 84 3.28 -15.54 0.61
N VAL A 85 3.41 -15.92 -0.66
CA VAL A 85 2.35 -15.77 -1.66
C VAL A 85 1.10 -16.52 -1.21
N ASN A 86 1.23 -17.75 -0.73
CA ASN A 86 0.08 -18.56 -0.30
C ASN A 86 -0.68 -17.95 0.88
N GLU A 87 -0.03 -17.16 1.74
CA GLU A 87 -0.59 -16.71 3.01
C GLU A 87 -0.94 -15.22 3.07
N TYR A 88 -0.28 -14.39 2.25
CA TYR A 88 -0.33 -12.93 2.32
C TYR A 88 -0.70 -12.24 1.01
N HIS A 89 -0.73 -12.95 -0.13
CA HIS A 89 -1.10 -12.36 -1.40
C HIS A 89 -2.62 -12.12 -1.45
N VAL A 90 -3.00 -10.89 -1.82
CA VAL A 90 -4.41 -10.44 -1.92
C VAL A 90 -4.70 -9.77 -3.26
N GLY A 91 -3.94 -10.13 -4.30
CA GLY A 91 -4.13 -9.56 -5.65
C GLY A 91 -3.80 -8.06 -5.76
N ALA A 92 -2.99 -7.53 -4.83
CA ALA A 92 -2.63 -6.12 -4.79
C ALA A 92 -1.19 -5.83 -5.22
N TRP A 93 -0.98 -4.70 -5.91
CA TRP A 93 0.33 -4.22 -6.36
C TRP A 93 0.39 -2.69 -6.42
N LEU A 94 1.62 -2.16 -6.43
CA LEU A 94 1.90 -0.74 -6.63
C LEU A 94 2.18 -0.45 -8.10
N GLN A 95 1.67 0.65 -8.63
CA GLN A 95 1.93 1.09 -10.00
C GLN A 95 1.92 2.62 -10.12
N ASN A 96 2.45 3.17 -11.21
CA ASN A 96 2.53 4.61 -11.48
C ASN A 96 3.42 5.34 -10.45
N VAL A 97 4.57 4.75 -10.13
CA VAL A 97 5.44 5.26 -9.08
C VAL A 97 6.12 6.55 -9.54
N SER A 98 6.20 7.54 -8.66
CA SER A 98 6.95 8.78 -8.88
C SER A 98 7.66 9.23 -7.61
N HIS A 99 8.76 9.98 -7.75
CA HIS A 99 9.45 10.62 -6.63
C HIS A 99 9.45 12.13 -6.85
N LYS A 100 8.77 12.87 -5.97
CA LYS A 100 8.62 14.33 -6.04
C LYS A 100 8.54 14.91 -4.64
N GLU A 101 9.16 16.07 -4.43
CA GLU A 101 9.07 16.83 -3.17
C GLU A 101 9.40 15.99 -1.92
N GLY A 102 10.41 15.11 -2.05
CA GLY A 102 10.86 14.23 -0.98
C GLY A 102 9.92 13.08 -0.64
N LYS A 103 8.99 12.73 -1.54
CA LYS A 103 8.04 11.64 -1.36
C LYS A 103 8.02 10.74 -2.57
N VAL A 104 8.09 9.44 -2.32
CA VAL A 104 7.72 8.47 -3.34
C VAL A 104 6.22 8.25 -3.24
N THR A 105 5.51 8.44 -4.35
CA THR A 105 4.08 8.18 -4.46
C THR A 105 3.80 7.12 -5.51
N GLY A 106 2.64 6.48 -5.42
CA GLY A 106 2.12 5.58 -6.45
C GLY A 106 0.67 5.23 -6.20
N ASP A 107 0.09 4.44 -7.08
CA ASP A 107 -1.28 3.97 -7.00
C ASP A 107 -1.28 2.50 -6.58
N MET A 108 -2.07 2.17 -5.56
CA MET A 108 -2.30 0.78 -5.17
C MET A 108 -3.49 0.24 -5.96
N TYR A 109 -3.27 -0.83 -6.70
CA TYR A 109 -4.30 -1.58 -7.38
C TYR A 109 -4.60 -2.84 -6.59
N VAL A 110 -5.87 -3.18 -6.41
CA VAL A 110 -6.32 -4.38 -5.73
C VAL A 110 -7.34 -5.08 -6.62
N ASN A 111 -7.04 -6.30 -7.06
CA ASN A 111 -8.02 -7.12 -7.77
C ASN A 111 -9.16 -7.48 -6.81
N ARG A 112 -10.33 -6.87 -7.00
CA ARG A 112 -11.44 -6.98 -6.05
C ARG A 112 -11.96 -8.42 -5.95
N GLN A 113 -12.07 -9.10 -7.08
CA GLN A 113 -12.55 -10.48 -7.10
C GLN A 113 -11.59 -11.44 -6.39
N TYR A 114 -10.28 -11.28 -6.59
CA TYR A 114 -9.28 -12.08 -5.90
C TYR A 114 -9.32 -11.81 -4.40
N ALA A 115 -9.37 -10.54 -4.03
CA ALA A 115 -9.43 -10.13 -2.64
C ALA A 115 -10.67 -10.69 -1.92
N GLU A 116 -11.85 -10.53 -2.52
CA GLU A 116 -13.10 -11.04 -1.93
C GLU A 116 -13.21 -12.58 -1.92
N SER A 117 -12.21 -13.32 -2.42
CA SER A 117 -12.23 -14.80 -2.44
C SER A 117 -11.80 -15.47 -1.14
N SER A 118 -11.29 -14.70 -0.17
CA SER A 118 -10.81 -15.22 1.11
C SER A 118 -11.16 -14.32 2.30
N ASP A 119 -11.18 -14.87 3.52
CA ASP A 119 -11.38 -14.08 4.75
C ASP A 119 -10.21 -13.13 5.05
N LYS A 120 -9.04 -13.37 4.44
CA LYS A 120 -7.89 -12.46 4.51
C LYS A 120 -8.04 -11.29 3.53
N GLY A 121 -9.11 -11.30 2.76
CA GLY A 121 -9.35 -10.39 1.65
C GLY A 121 -8.40 -10.68 0.51
#